data_AF-A0A1Q6T3J7-F1
#
_entry.id   AF-A0A1Q6T3J7-F1
#
_cell.length_a   1.000
_cell.length_b   1.000
_cell.length_c   1.000
_cell.angle_alpha   90.00
_cell.angle_beta   90.00
_cell.angle_gamma   90.00
#
_symmetry.space_group_name_H-M   'P 1'
#
loop_
_entity.id
_entity.type
_entity.pdbx_description
1 polymer ?
#
loop_
_entity_poly.entity_id
_entity_poly.type
_entity_poly.pdbx_seq_one_letter_code
_entity_poly.pdbx_strand_id
1 'polypeptide(L)'
;MYNLPNLLTISRIAVIPLIFLSVYFECSFFNYIAGVLFIAASITDYYDGKLARDRGEVSAFGRLLDPIADKLLVATALVVILAKPGMIHEVSYIPVFVILCRELLVSGLREFLREVNVGLPVTRLAKWKTGFQMTALAMIFFKGWWIWGETGEVLLWVAGILTFITGYQYFEKSLLYVKTEAGQKKAASQPASAAEKKVSALKAENKSTPVRNTAAKSAPKAKSAAKTGQAAKKAPAKKKK
;
A
#
# COMPACT_ATOMS: atom_id res chain seq x y z
N MET A 1 -24.46 11.49 3.22
CA MET A 1 -23.49 12.07 4.19
C MET A 1 -23.61 11.39 5.55
N TYR A 2 -24.84 11.18 6.06
CA TYR A 2 -25.11 10.45 7.32
C TYR A 2 -25.35 8.95 7.10
N ASN A 3 -24.32 8.22 6.70
CA ASN A 3 -24.35 6.75 6.77
C ASN A 3 -23.71 6.33 8.09
N LEU A 4 -24.19 5.25 8.70
CA LEU A 4 -23.68 4.75 9.98
C LEU A 4 -22.13 4.64 9.99
N PRO A 5 -21.46 4.11 8.94
CA PRO A 5 -19.99 4.08 8.91
C PRO A 5 -19.32 5.45 9.01
N ASN A 6 -19.84 6.48 8.31
CA ASN A 6 -19.25 7.82 8.36
C ASN A 6 -19.39 8.45 9.75
N LEU A 7 -20.51 8.21 10.45
CA LEU A 7 -20.72 8.74 11.79
C LEU A 7 -19.71 8.11 12.77
N LEU A 8 -19.42 6.81 12.60
CA LEU A 8 -18.42 6.11 13.38
C LEU A 8 -17.01 6.68 13.15
N THR A 9 -16.60 6.93 11.90
CA THR A 9 -15.33 7.59 11.59
C THR A 9 -15.23 9.00 12.19
N ILE A 10 -16.30 9.81 12.09
CA ILE A 10 -16.33 11.16 12.69
C ILE A 10 -16.23 11.08 14.22
N SER A 11 -16.92 10.13 14.85
CA SER A 11 -16.84 9.92 16.29
C SER A 11 -15.41 9.57 16.74
N ARG A 12 -14.68 8.76 15.95
CA ARG A 12 -13.27 8.45 16.21
C ARG A 12 -12.42 9.70 16.21
N ILE A 13 -12.57 10.55 15.19
CA ILE A 13 -11.81 11.81 15.10
C ILE A 13 -12.14 12.72 16.29
N ALA A 14 -13.39 12.78 16.72
CA ALA A 14 -13.81 13.60 17.87
C ALA A 14 -13.24 13.09 19.21
N VAL A 15 -12.99 11.78 19.34
CA VAL A 15 -12.40 11.17 20.55
C VAL A 15 -10.90 11.47 20.68
N ILE A 16 -10.19 11.72 19.58
CA ILE A 16 -8.73 11.94 19.59
C ILE A 16 -8.31 13.13 20.49
N PRO A 17 -8.91 14.33 20.38
CA PRO A 17 -8.63 15.42 21.32
C PRO A 17 -8.88 15.07 22.78
N LEU A 18 -9.91 14.25 23.06
CA LEU A 18 -10.22 13.82 24.43
C LEU A 18 -9.15 12.87 24.99
N ILE A 19 -8.64 11.95 24.17
CA ILE A 19 -7.52 11.09 24.53
C ILE A 19 -6.27 11.95 24.78
N PHE A 20 -5.98 12.90 23.90
CA PHE A 20 -4.82 13.80 24.05
C PHE A 20 -4.89 14.65 25.32
N LEU A 21 -6.09 15.11 25.70
CA LEU A 21 -6.30 15.92 26.90
C LEU A 21 -5.84 15.20 28.19
N SER A 22 -5.80 13.86 28.20
CA SER A 22 -5.31 13.08 29.34
C SER A 22 -3.85 13.36 29.73
N VAL A 23 -3.06 13.96 28.83
CA VAL A 23 -1.67 14.39 29.11
C VAL A 23 -1.63 15.46 30.20
N TYR A 24 -2.63 16.35 30.24
CA TYR A 24 -2.65 17.50 31.16
C TYR A 24 -3.10 17.14 32.58
N PHE A 25 -3.59 15.91 32.81
CA PHE A 25 -4.09 15.49 34.11
C PHE A 25 -3.19 14.39 34.69
N GLU A 26 -2.50 14.62 35.80
CA GLU A 26 -1.59 13.61 36.39
C GLU A 26 -2.32 12.41 37.02
N CYS A 27 -3.64 12.50 37.21
CA CYS A 27 -4.43 11.44 37.83
C CYS A 27 -4.61 10.21 36.92
N SER A 28 -4.35 9.01 37.46
CA SER A 28 -4.48 7.73 36.76
C SER A 28 -5.89 7.47 36.21
N PHE A 29 -6.93 8.07 36.81
CA PHE A 29 -8.30 7.99 36.31
C PHE A 29 -8.43 8.48 34.87
N PHE A 30 -7.75 9.57 34.49
CA PHE A 30 -7.80 10.09 33.12
C PHE A 30 -7.05 9.19 32.13
N ASN A 31 -6.02 8.44 32.58
CA ASN A 31 -5.36 7.43 31.76
C ASN A 31 -6.31 6.28 31.44
N TYR A 32 -7.09 5.82 32.42
CA TYR A 32 -8.07 4.76 32.22
C TYR A 32 -9.19 5.21 31.29
N ILE A 33 -9.69 6.43 31.44
CA ILE A 33 -10.66 7.00 30.49
C ILE A 33 -10.06 7.04 29.07
N ALA A 34 -8.83 7.55 28.91
CA ALA A 34 -8.16 7.58 27.61
C ALA A 34 -7.98 6.17 27.03
N GLY A 35 -7.64 5.18 27.85
CA GLY A 35 -7.55 3.77 27.46
C GLY A 35 -8.88 3.19 27.01
N VAL A 36 -9.96 3.43 27.74
CA VAL A 36 -11.32 3.00 27.36
C VAL A 36 -11.74 3.64 26.04
N LEU A 37 -11.52 4.94 25.89
CA LEU A 37 -11.81 5.68 24.65
C LEU A 37 -10.99 5.15 23.47
N PHE A 38 -9.70 4.88 23.69
CA PHE A 38 -8.81 4.30 22.67
C PHE A 38 -9.31 2.92 22.24
N ILE A 39 -9.61 2.02 23.18
CA ILE A 39 -10.14 0.68 22.88
C ILE A 39 -11.46 0.78 22.12
N ALA A 40 -12.40 1.62 22.58
CA ALA A 40 -13.68 1.81 21.92
C ALA A 40 -13.50 2.31 20.48
N ALA A 41 -12.61 3.29 20.27
CA ALA A 41 -12.29 3.83 18.96
C ALA A 41 -11.67 2.80 18.00
N SER A 42 -10.74 1.98 18.49
CA SER A 42 -10.10 0.89 17.72
C SER A 42 -11.07 -0.23 17.37
N ILE A 43 -11.94 -0.61 18.30
CA ILE A 43 -12.97 -1.64 18.03
C ILE A 43 -13.97 -1.13 16.98
N THR A 44 -14.38 0.13 17.11
CA THR A 44 -15.34 0.76 16.19
C THR A 44 -14.80 0.79 14.75
N ASP A 45 -13.50 1.02 14.54
CA ASP A 45 -12.82 0.96 13.22
C ASP A 45 -12.87 -0.42 12.55
N TYR A 46 -12.74 -1.47 13.34
CA TYR A 46 -12.84 -2.81 12.80
C TYR A 46 -14.27 -3.10 12.31
N TYR A 47 -15.27 -2.65 13.08
CA TYR A 47 -16.67 -2.93 12.78
C TYR A 47 -17.25 -2.03 11.68
N ASP A 48 -16.92 -0.73 11.62
CA ASP A 48 -17.41 0.15 10.56
C ASP A 48 -16.88 -0.25 9.18
N GLY A 49 -15.60 -0.61 9.09
CA GLY A 49 -14.97 -1.07 7.87
C GLY A 49 -15.55 -2.40 7.39
N LYS A 50 -15.93 -3.29 8.32
CA LYS A 50 -16.65 -4.52 7.98
C LYS A 50 -18.08 -4.21 7.52
N LEU A 51 -18.81 -3.40 8.28
CA LEU A 51 -20.21 -3.09 8.00
C LEU A 51 -20.39 -2.33 6.67
N ALA A 52 -19.50 -1.41 6.35
CA ALA A 52 -19.50 -0.68 5.09
C ALA A 52 -19.28 -1.61 3.88
N ARG A 53 -18.42 -2.63 4.03
CA ARG A 53 -18.15 -3.63 2.98
C ARG A 53 -19.30 -4.61 2.82
N ASP A 54 -19.87 -5.05 3.93
CA ASP A 54 -20.98 -6.01 3.94
C ASP A 54 -22.29 -5.38 3.42
N ARG A 55 -22.50 -4.08 3.64
CA ARG A 55 -23.70 -3.35 3.18
C ARG A 55 -23.52 -2.61 1.85
N GLY A 56 -22.31 -2.56 1.30
CA GLY A 56 -22.01 -1.79 0.09
C GLY A 56 -22.13 -0.26 0.26
N GLU A 57 -22.28 0.24 1.48
CA GLU A 57 -22.50 1.66 1.81
C GLU A 57 -21.18 2.45 1.90
N VAL A 58 -20.30 2.27 0.92
CA VAL A 58 -18.97 2.88 0.94
C VAL A 58 -19.02 4.31 0.37
N SER A 59 -19.00 5.31 1.25
CA SER A 59 -19.00 6.72 0.83
C SER A 59 -17.59 7.21 0.45
N ALA A 60 -17.50 8.18 -0.48
CA ALA A 60 -16.21 8.77 -0.85
C ALA A 60 -15.53 9.51 0.31
N PHE A 61 -16.33 10.15 1.15
CA PHE A 61 -15.86 10.88 2.33
C PHE A 61 -15.30 9.95 3.41
N GLY A 62 -16.01 8.86 3.73
CA GLY A 62 -15.54 7.83 4.68
C GLY A 62 -14.22 7.22 4.22
N ARG A 63 -14.12 6.83 2.94
CA ARG A 63 -12.86 6.30 2.36
C ARG A 63 -11.66 7.23 2.51
N LEU A 64 -11.89 8.54 2.48
CA LEU A 64 -10.84 9.54 2.67
C LEU A 64 -10.46 9.65 4.15
N LEU A 65 -11.46 9.70 5.04
CA LEU A 65 -11.24 9.91 6.47
C LEU A 65 -10.74 8.68 7.22
N ASP A 66 -11.14 7.46 6.86
CA ASP A 66 -10.79 6.26 7.63
C ASP A 66 -9.26 6.09 7.80
N PRO A 67 -8.43 6.18 6.73
CA PRO A 67 -6.98 6.04 6.88
C PRO A 67 -6.32 7.21 7.62
N ILE A 68 -6.98 8.37 7.69
CA ILE A 68 -6.50 9.54 8.43
C ILE A 68 -6.81 9.34 9.91
N ALA A 69 -8.05 8.96 10.24
CA ALA A 69 -8.52 8.74 11.60
C ALA A 69 -7.73 7.61 12.29
N ASP A 70 -7.43 6.51 11.59
CA ASP A 70 -6.59 5.41 12.09
C ASP A 70 -5.21 5.92 12.53
N LYS A 71 -4.49 6.62 11.65
CA LYS A 71 -3.15 7.13 11.94
C LYS A 71 -3.15 8.18 13.05
N LEU A 72 -4.13 9.08 13.06
CA LEU A 72 -4.22 10.09 14.11
C LEU A 72 -4.49 9.44 15.47
N LEU A 73 -5.38 8.46 15.54
CA LEU A 73 -5.68 7.75 16.78
C LEU A 73 -4.42 7.10 17.37
N VAL A 74 -3.68 6.38 16.53
CA VAL A 74 -2.43 5.71 16.92
C VAL A 74 -1.34 6.71 17.28
N ALA A 75 -1.11 7.72 16.45
CA ALA A 75 -0.10 8.73 16.69
C ALA A 75 -0.37 9.49 17.99
N THR A 76 -1.63 9.85 18.25
CA THR A 76 -2.02 10.47 19.52
C THR A 76 -1.76 9.56 20.71
N ALA A 77 -2.10 8.27 20.62
CA ALA A 77 -1.79 7.33 21.70
C ALA A 77 -0.28 7.22 21.98
N LEU A 78 0.55 7.13 20.93
CA LEU A 78 2.01 7.14 21.04
C LEU A 78 2.56 8.43 21.65
N VAL A 79 1.99 9.59 21.28
CA VAL A 79 2.38 10.87 21.86
C VAL A 79 1.99 10.96 23.33
N VAL A 80 0.80 10.49 23.72
CA VAL A 80 0.35 10.52 25.12
C VAL A 80 1.28 9.69 26.01
N ILE A 81 1.65 8.47 25.60
CA ILE A 81 2.54 7.62 26.41
C ILE A 81 3.96 8.17 26.50
N LEU A 82 4.39 9.00 25.55
CA LEU A 82 5.70 9.66 25.55
C LEU A 82 5.69 10.96 26.37
N ALA A 83 4.60 11.73 26.28
CA ALA A 83 4.47 13.02 26.95
C ALA A 83 4.25 12.88 28.45
N LYS A 84 3.71 11.75 28.91
CA LYS A 84 3.37 11.53 30.31
C LYS A 84 4.46 10.75 31.05
N PRO A 85 5.10 11.34 32.07
CA PRO A 85 6.18 10.69 32.81
C PRO A 85 5.76 9.36 33.42
N GLY A 86 6.64 8.37 33.37
CA GLY A 86 6.45 7.07 34.01
C GLY A 86 5.46 6.12 33.32
N MET A 87 4.85 6.48 32.19
CA MET A 87 4.01 5.55 31.43
C MET A 87 4.81 4.41 30.79
N ILE A 88 5.98 4.71 30.23
CA ILE A 88 6.91 3.74 29.65
C ILE A 88 8.33 4.04 30.13
N HIS A 89 9.23 3.05 30.02
CA HIS A 89 10.65 3.25 30.29
C HIS A 89 11.30 4.05 29.15
N GLU A 90 12.35 4.80 29.45
CA GLU A 90 13.03 5.66 28.48
C GLU A 90 13.59 4.89 27.27
N VAL A 91 14.03 3.66 27.48
CA VAL A 91 14.52 2.79 26.38
C VAL A 91 13.39 2.48 25.39
N SER A 92 12.14 2.43 25.86
CA SER A 92 10.96 2.20 25.03
C SER A 92 10.55 3.40 24.17
N TYR A 93 11.26 4.53 24.25
CA TYR A 93 11.13 5.60 23.26
C TYR A 93 11.60 5.14 21.86
N ILE A 94 12.49 4.14 21.80
CA ILE A 94 12.99 3.56 20.54
C ILE A 94 11.85 2.94 19.71
N PRO A 95 11.07 1.95 20.20
CA PRO A 95 9.97 1.38 19.44
C PRO A 95 8.89 2.41 19.10
N VAL A 96 8.61 3.39 19.98
CA VAL A 96 7.67 4.49 19.69
C VAL A 96 8.12 5.27 18.44
N PHE A 97 9.39 5.70 18.42
CA PHE A 97 9.96 6.43 17.28
C PHE A 97 9.92 5.60 15.99
N VAL A 98 10.33 4.33 16.05
CA VAL A 98 10.32 3.42 14.90
C VAL A 98 8.90 3.27 14.33
N ILE A 99 7.90 3.10 15.20
CA ILE A 99 6.50 2.99 14.78
C ILE A 99 6.06 4.27 14.10
N LEU A 100 6.27 5.44 14.73
CA LEU A 100 5.83 6.73 14.23
C LEU A 100 6.47 7.09 12.87
N CYS A 101 7.79 6.92 12.74
CA CYS A 101 8.49 7.11 11.47
C CYS A 101 7.92 6.21 10.37
N ARG A 102 7.71 4.93 10.67
CA ARG A 102 7.19 3.98 9.68
C ARG A 102 5.76 4.30 9.28
N GLU A 103 4.91 4.70 10.22
CA GLU A 103 3.53 5.06 9.90
C GLU A 103 3.43 6.23 8.94
N LEU A 104 4.31 7.23 9.06
CA LEU A 104 4.40 8.33 8.10
C LEU A 104 5.00 7.88 6.76
N LEU A 105 6.16 7.21 6.78
CA LEU A 105 6.90 6.81 5.58
C LEU A 105 6.11 5.84 4.70
N VAL A 106 5.61 4.74 5.27
CA VAL A 106 4.89 3.71 4.49
C VAL A 106 3.55 4.24 4.01
N SER A 107 2.94 5.18 4.74
CA SER A 107 1.72 5.85 4.29
C SER A 107 1.94 6.68 3.04
N GLY A 108 2.94 7.57 3.05
CA GLY A 108 3.24 8.41 1.89
C GLY A 108 3.65 7.57 0.68
N LEU A 109 4.47 6.55 0.92
CA LEU A 109 4.92 5.64 -0.13
C LEU A 109 3.77 4.82 -0.73
N ARG A 110 2.81 4.38 0.08
CA ARG A 110 1.63 3.67 -0.41
C ARG A 110 0.73 4.56 -1.25
N GLU A 111 0.57 5.83 -0.87
CA GLU A 111 -0.22 6.77 -1.66
C GLU A 111 0.42 6.99 -3.03
N PHE A 112 1.73 7.26 -3.06
CA PHE A 112 2.50 7.40 -4.30
C PHE A 112 2.39 6.16 -5.20
N LEU A 113 2.54 4.95 -4.63
CA LEU A 113 2.45 3.71 -5.39
C LEU A 113 1.04 3.42 -5.93
N ARG A 114 0.00 3.93 -5.25
CA ARG A 114 -1.39 3.80 -5.69
C ARG A 114 -1.67 4.66 -6.92
N GLU A 115 -1.08 5.86 -7.00
CA GLU A 115 -1.19 6.75 -8.18
C GLU A 115 -0.61 6.10 -9.45
N VAL A 116 0.46 5.33 -9.30
CA VAL A 116 1.12 4.59 -10.40
C VAL A 116 0.57 3.17 -10.61
N ASN A 117 -0.60 2.85 -10.03
CA ASN A 117 -1.29 1.56 -10.14
C ASN A 117 -0.47 0.32 -9.72
N VAL A 118 0.50 0.49 -8.82
CA VAL A 118 1.29 -0.64 -8.28
C VAL A 118 0.78 -1.02 -6.90
N GLY A 119 0.03 -2.11 -6.89
CA GLY A 119 -0.46 -2.72 -5.66
C GLY A 119 0.67 -3.41 -4.89
N LEU A 120 0.99 -2.92 -3.69
CA LEU A 120 1.81 -3.67 -2.74
C LEU A 120 0.91 -4.52 -1.84
N PRO A 121 1.00 -5.87 -1.92
CA PRO A 121 0.18 -6.74 -1.09
C PRO A 121 0.56 -6.61 0.39
N VAL A 122 -0.46 -6.58 1.25
CA VAL A 122 -0.28 -6.54 2.71
C VAL A 122 0.23 -7.90 3.19
N THR A 123 1.42 -7.91 3.80
CA THR A 123 2.00 -9.14 4.36
C THR A 123 1.27 -9.55 5.64
N ARG A 124 1.30 -10.85 5.99
CA ARG A 124 0.74 -11.32 7.26
C ARG A 124 1.41 -10.62 8.45
N LEU A 125 2.73 -10.43 8.41
CA LEU A 125 3.48 -9.70 9.44
C LEU A 125 2.92 -8.30 9.68
N ALA A 126 2.52 -7.59 8.61
CA ALA A 126 1.92 -6.27 8.73
C ALA A 126 0.54 -6.28 9.40
N LYS A 127 -0.19 -7.40 9.39
CA LYS A 127 -1.44 -7.55 10.16
C LYS A 127 -1.16 -7.81 11.63
N TRP A 128 -0.22 -8.70 11.92
CA TRP A 128 0.20 -9.01 13.29
C TRP A 128 0.77 -7.78 13.99
N LYS A 129 1.58 -6.96 13.29
CA LYS A 129 2.13 -5.72 13.86
C LYS A 129 1.03 -4.84 14.45
N THR A 130 -0.06 -4.64 13.69
CA THR A 130 -1.13 -3.71 14.08
C THR A 130 -1.90 -4.27 15.26
N GLY A 131 -2.16 -5.59 15.30
CA GLY A 131 -2.73 -6.25 16.46
C GLY A 131 -1.90 -6.03 17.72
N PHE A 132 -0.60 -6.36 17.67
CA PHE A 132 0.29 -6.15 18.82
C PHE A 132 0.39 -4.69 19.23
N GLN A 133 0.44 -3.77 18.28
CA GLN A 133 0.53 -2.33 18.53
C GLN A 133 -0.74 -1.80 19.23
N MET A 134 -1.93 -2.17 18.76
CA MET A 134 -3.18 -1.74 19.38
C MET A 134 -3.34 -2.33 20.79
N THR A 135 -2.99 -3.60 20.97
CA THR A 135 -3.02 -4.25 22.28
C THR A 135 -1.99 -3.65 23.23
N ALA A 136 -0.77 -3.35 22.77
CA ALA A 136 0.27 -2.70 23.54
C ALA A 136 -0.20 -1.35 24.10
N LEU A 137 -0.69 -0.48 23.21
CA LEU A 137 -1.15 0.85 23.57
C LEU A 137 -2.31 0.80 24.56
N ALA A 138 -3.31 -0.07 24.28
CA ALA A 138 -4.42 -0.29 25.19
C ALA A 138 -3.91 -0.69 26.59
N MET A 139 -3.02 -1.68 26.69
CA MET A 139 -2.49 -2.14 27.97
C MET A 139 -1.69 -1.07 28.73
N ILE A 140 -0.90 -0.25 28.03
CA ILE A 140 -0.11 0.83 28.64
C ILE A 140 -1.01 1.90 29.26
N PHE A 141 -2.16 2.23 28.67
CA PHE A 141 -3.12 3.17 29.28
C PHE A 141 -3.68 2.68 30.61
N PHE A 142 -3.71 1.36 30.85
CA PHE A 142 -4.12 0.76 32.13
C PHE A 142 -2.94 0.46 33.06
N LYS A 143 -1.78 1.12 32.87
CA LYS A 143 -0.66 1.02 33.81
C LYS A 143 -1.10 1.37 35.24
N GLY A 144 -0.63 0.58 36.20
CA GLY A 144 -1.07 0.63 37.60
C GLY A 144 -2.24 -0.31 37.92
N TRP A 145 -2.96 -0.80 36.91
CA TRP A 145 -3.88 -1.91 37.04
C TRP A 145 -3.15 -3.22 36.73
N TRP A 146 -2.71 -3.95 37.76
CA TRP A 146 -2.05 -5.26 37.61
C TRP A 146 -0.78 -5.18 36.73
N ILE A 147 -0.39 -6.28 36.06
CA ILE A 147 0.82 -6.37 35.20
C ILE A 147 0.64 -5.75 33.80
N TRP A 148 -0.43 -4.99 33.56
CA TRP A 148 -0.81 -4.53 32.21
C TRP A 148 0.22 -3.57 31.61
N GLY A 149 0.76 -2.65 32.42
CA GLY A 149 1.75 -1.68 31.94
C GLY A 149 3.01 -2.32 31.37
N GLU A 150 3.65 -3.23 32.13
CA GLU A 150 4.88 -3.89 31.68
C GLU A 150 4.63 -4.86 30.52
N THR A 151 3.52 -5.60 30.55
CA THR A 151 3.13 -6.47 29.45
C THR A 151 2.89 -5.67 28.17
N GLY A 152 2.20 -4.53 28.28
CA GLY A 152 1.96 -3.63 27.16
C GLY A 152 3.25 -3.07 26.57
N GLU A 153 4.23 -2.76 27.41
CA GLU A 153 5.54 -2.29 26.97
C GLU A 153 6.35 -3.38 26.25
N VAL A 154 6.32 -4.62 26.72
CA VAL A 154 6.91 -5.76 26.00
C VAL A 154 6.24 -5.94 24.63
N LEU A 155 4.90 -5.85 24.56
CA LEU A 155 4.17 -5.90 23.30
C LEU A 155 4.53 -4.72 22.37
N LEU A 156 4.81 -3.53 22.93
CA LEU A 156 5.26 -2.37 22.17
C LEU A 156 6.61 -2.63 21.50
N TRP A 157 7.55 -3.28 22.19
CA TRP A 157 8.81 -3.72 21.61
C TRP A 157 8.62 -4.73 20.48
N VAL A 158 7.77 -5.74 20.69
CA VAL A 158 7.42 -6.72 19.65
C VAL A 158 6.82 -6.01 18.44
N ALA A 159 5.90 -5.07 18.65
CA ALA A 159 5.30 -4.26 17.60
C ALA A 159 6.35 -3.39 16.87
N GLY A 160 7.28 -2.79 17.59
CA GLY A 160 8.39 -2.01 17.04
C GLY A 160 9.30 -2.83 16.12
N ILE A 161 9.71 -4.03 16.57
CA ILE A 161 10.54 -4.95 15.77
C ILE A 161 9.80 -5.38 14.50
N LEU A 162 8.55 -5.81 14.61
CA LEU A 162 7.72 -6.16 13.45
C LEU A 162 7.53 -4.97 12.50
N THR A 163 7.41 -3.77 13.05
CA THR A 163 7.26 -2.54 12.28
C THR A 163 8.53 -2.21 11.51
N PHE A 164 9.70 -2.40 12.12
CA PHE A 164 10.98 -2.25 11.44
C PHE A 164 11.15 -3.24 10.29
N ILE A 165 10.93 -4.54 10.54
CA ILE A 165 11.05 -5.61 9.53
C ILE A 165 10.09 -5.34 8.36
N THR A 166 8.82 -5.03 8.65
CA THR A 166 7.83 -4.75 7.60
C THR A 166 8.10 -3.44 6.87
N GLY A 167 8.67 -2.44 7.56
CA GLY A 167 9.10 -1.18 6.97
C GLY A 167 10.20 -1.39 5.94
N TYR A 168 11.24 -2.15 6.30
CA TYR A 168 12.34 -2.50 5.40
C TYR A 168 11.86 -3.24 4.15
N GLN A 169 11.03 -4.29 4.33
CA GLN A 169 10.45 -5.04 3.21
C GLN A 169 9.63 -4.17 2.26
N TYR A 170 8.93 -3.16 2.79
CA TYR A 170 8.12 -2.25 1.99
C TYR A 170 9.00 -1.26 1.22
N PHE A 171 10.03 -0.73 1.89
CA PHE A 171 10.97 0.21 1.31
C PHE A 171 11.77 -0.41 0.17
N GLU A 172 12.31 -1.63 0.36
CA GLU A 172 13.05 -2.36 -0.67
C GLU A 172 12.20 -2.57 -1.94
N LYS A 173 10.97 -3.09 -1.77
CA LYS A 173 10.04 -3.30 -2.89
C LYS A 173 9.71 -2.01 -3.63
N SER A 174 9.55 -0.91 -2.91
CA SER A 174 9.29 0.39 -3.52
C SER A 174 10.49 0.93 -4.30
N LEU A 175 11.71 0.79 -3.79
CA LEU A 175 12.92 1.22 -4.49
C LEU A 175 13.17 0.41 -5.76
N LEU A 176 12.94 -0.90 -5.71
CA LEU A 176 13.01 -1.77 -6.88
C LEU A 176 12.03 -1.33 -7.97
N TYR A 177 10.80 -0.98 -7.58
CA TYR A 177 9.80 -0.46 -8.50
C TYR A 177 10.26 0.86 -9.15
N VAL A 178 10.68 1.84 -8.34
CA VAL A 178 11.14 3.15 -8.85
C VAL A 178 12.35 3.00 -9.79
N LYS A 179 13.30 2.11 -9.47
CA LYS A 179 14.46 1.84 -10.34
C LYS A 179 14.05 1.18 -11.66
N THR A 180 13.10 0.26 -11.62
CA THR A 180 12.62 -0.46 -12.81
C THR A 180 11.87 0.49 -13.76
N GLU A 181 10.99 1.34 -13.22
CA GLU A 181 10.30 2.40 -13.97
C GLU A 181 11.26 3.43 -14.57
N ALA A 182 12.25 3.89 -13.79
CA ALA A 182 13.28 4.79 -14.28
C ALA A 182 14.11 4.15 -15.41
N GLY A 183 14.39 2.85 -15.30
CA GLY A 183 15.05 2.06 -16.34
C GLY A 183 14.20 1.92 -17.60
N GLN A 184 12.91 1.65 -17.46
CA GLN A 184 11.97 1.51 -18.58
C GLN A 184 11.73 2.85 -19.31
N LYS A 185 11.56 3.96 -18.58
CA LYS A 185 11.47 5.31 -19.19
C LYS A 185 12.77 5.73 -19.90
N LYS A 186 13.93 5.30 -19.40
CA LYS A 186 15.23 5.56 -20.02
C LYS A 186 15.47 4.70 -21.27
N ALA A 187 14.95 3.47 -21.30
CA ALA A 187 14.99 2.60 -22.48
C ALA A 187 13.97 3.01 -23.55
N ALA A 188 12.76 3.42 -23.15
CA ALA A 188 11.69 3.88 -24.04
C ALA A 188 11.95 5.27 -24.65
N SER A 189 12.82 6.08 -24.06
CA SER A 189 13.29 7.36 -24.65
C SER A 189 14.51 7.21 -25.58
N GLN A 190 15.07 6.00 -25.71
CA GLN A 190 16.21 5.69 -26.61
C GLN A 190 15.90 4.98 -27.95
N PRO A 191 14.67 4.88 -28.51
CA PRO A 191 14.48 4.29 -29.83
C PRO A 191 14.50 5.35 -30.94
N ALA A 192 15.68 5.91 -31.26
CA ALA A 192 15.88 6.65 -32.52
C ALA A 192 17.34 6.70 -33.00
N SER A 193 18.31 6.78 -32.08
CA SER A 193 19.73 6.99 -32.44
C SER A 193 20.43 5.76 -33.07
N ALA A 194 20.00 4.54 -32.74
CA ALA A 194 20.64 3.32 -33.24
C ALA A 194 20.15 2.89 -34.64
N ALA A 195 18.89 3.22 -35.00
CA ALA A 195 18.34 2.89 -36.32
C ALA A 195 18.85 3.85 -37.40
N GLU A 196 18.97 5.14 -37.12
CA GLU A 196 19.53 6.12 -38.07
C GLU A 196 21.01 5.89 -38.37
N LYS A 197 21.81 5.47 -37.38
CA LYS A 197 23.24 5.14 -37.59
C LYS A 197 23.47 3.88 -38.45
N LYS A 198 22.58 2.88 -38.37
CA LYS A 198 22.68 1.70 -39.26
C LYS A 198 22.26 2.02 -40.69
N VAL A 199 21.25 2.86 -40.89
CA VAL A 199 20.79 3.26 -42.23
C VAL A 199 21.78 4.20 -42.93
N SER A 200 22.49 5.06 -42.20
CA SER A 200 23.54 5.92 -42.77
C SER A 200 24.83 5.16 -43.09
N ALA A 201 25.21 4.16 -42.28
CA ALA A 201 26.36 3.29 -42.55
C ALA A 201 26.14 2.40 -43.80
N LEU A 202 24.93 1.82 -43.95
CA LEU A 202 24.58 1.01 -45.12
C LEU A 202 24.49 1.82 -46.43
N LYS A 203 24.16 3.12 -46.35
CA LYS A 203 24.17 4.01 -47.52
C LYS A 203 25.57 4.51 -47.93
N ALA A 204 26.54 4.49 -47.01
CA ALA A 204 27.91 4.88 -47.31
C ALA A 204 28.69 3.75 -48.02
N GLU A 205 28.38 2.50 -47.70
CA GLU A 205 29.09 1.33 -48.27
C GLU A 205 28.65 0.99 -49.71
N ASN A 206 27.44 1.40 -50.13
CA ASN A 206 26.89 1.08 -51.46
C ASN A 206 27.22 2.12 -52.55
N LYS A 207 28.17 3.05 -52.31
CA LYS A 207 28.55 4.11 -53.27
C LYS A 207 29.85 3.85 -54.03
N SER A 208 30.51 2.71 -53.83
CA SER A 208 31.79 2.41 -54.49
C SER A 208 31.81 1.03 -55.17
N THR A 209 31.12 0.88 -56.29
CA THR A 209 31.51 -0.11 -57.31
C THR A 209 31.01 0.33 -58.70
N PRO A 210 31.88 0.54 -59.70
CA PRO A 210 31.44 0.92 -61.04
C PRO A 210 31.45 -0.28 -62.01
N VAL A 211 30.54 -0.21 -62.99
CA VAL A 211 30.53 -0.89 -64.31
C VAL A 211 30.11 -2.37 -64.35
N ARG A 212 29.00 -2.72 -65.05
CA ARG A 212 28.99 -3.02 -66.49
C ARG A 212 27.59 -3.39 -67.00
N ASN A 213 27.29 -2.82 -68.17
CA ASN A 213 26.10 -2.98 -68.99
C ASN A 213 25.99 -4.41 -69.55
N THR A 214 24.81 -5.03 -69.55
CA THR A 214 24.39 -6.01 -70.57
C THR A 214 22.87 -6.17 -70.58
N ALA A 215 22.36 -6.46 -71.77
CA ALA A 215 21.00 -6.27 -72.21
C ALA A 215 20.06 -7.46 -71.92
N ALA A 216 18.77 -7.16 -72.16
CA ALA A 216 17.79 -8.01 -72.86
C ALA A 216 16.85 -8.93 -72.05
N LYS A 217 15.57 -8.56 -72.22
CA LYS A 217 14.43 -9.39 -72.67
C LYS A 217 13.46 -10.05 -71.66
N SER A 218 12.20 -9.81 -72.02
CA SER A 218 10.99 -10.64 -71.91
C SER A 218 10.25 -10.79 -70.56
N ALA A 219 9.12 -10.09 -70.49
CA ALA A 219 7.84 -10.56 -69.93
C ALA A 219 7.33 -11.80 -70.74
N PRO A 220 6.22 -12.54 -70.40
CA PRO A 220 5.06 -12.04 -69.66
C PRO A 220 4.17 -13.04 -68.83
N LYS A 221 3.25 -12.45 -68.05
CA LYS A 221 1.81 -12.77 -67.83
C LYS A 221 1.30 -14.19 -67.44
N ALA A 222 0.57 -14.18 -66.32
CA ALA A 222 -0.91 -14.37 -66.20
C ALA A 222 -1.50 -15.68 -65.61
N LYS A 223 -2.52 -15.44 -64.75
CA LYS A 223 -3.81 -16.16 -64.56
C LYS A 223 -3.73 -17.55 -63.88
N SER A 224 -4.72 -18.08 -63.15
CA SER A 224 -6.09 -17.73 -62.75
C SER A 224 -6.68 -18.87 -61.89
N ALA A 225 -7.71 -18.58 -61.08
CA ALA A 225 -8.84 -19.45 -60.65
C ALA A 225 -8.55 -20.67 -59.73
N ALA A 226 -9.11 -20.78 -58.51
CA ALA A 226 -10.52 -20.95 -58.08
C ALA A 226 -11.05 -22.40 -58.17
N LYS A 227 -11.46 -22.97 -57.02
CA LYS A 227 -12.66 -23.82 -56.76
C LYS A 227 -12.60 -24.34 -55.30
N THR A 228 -13.49 -23.99 -54.37
CA THR A 228 -14.91 -24.38 -54.13
C THR A 228 -15.12 -25.83 -53.63
N GLY A 229 -15.85 -25.98 -52.52
CA GLY A 229 -16.58 -27.21 -52.13
C GLY A 229 -16.49 -27.54 -50.62
N GLN A 230 -17.39 -27.03 -49.77
CA GLN A 230 -18.58 -27.72 -49.20
C GLN A 230 -18.24 -28.85 -48.20
N ALA A 231 -18.50 -28.72 -46.89
CA ALA A 231 -19.78 -28.67 -46.14
C ALA A 231 -20.28 -30.05 -45.65
N ALA A 232 -20.53 -30.17 -44.34
CA ALA A 232 -21.56 -30.98 -43.64
C ALA A 232 -21.03 -31.47 -42.27
N LYS A 233 -21.49 -30.91 -41.14
CA LYS A 233 -22.69 -31.28 -40.34
C LYS A 233 -22.50 -32.53 -39.44
N LYS A 234 -22.46 -32.32 -38.11
CA LYS A 234 -23.50 -32.69 -37.11
C LYS A 234 -22.91 -32.88 -35.70
N ALA A 235 -23.39 -32.06 -34.76
CA ALA A 235 -23.57 -32.43 -33.36
C ALA A 235 -24.93 -33.19 -33.22
N PRO A 236 -25.46 -33.55 -32.02
CA PRO A 236 -24.91 -33.51 -30.66
C PRO A 236 -25.22 -34.79 -29.81
N ALA A 237 -24.76 -34.81 -28.54
CA ALA A 237 -25.57 -35.06 -27.33
C ALA A 237 -25.08 -36.15 -26.34
N LYS A 238 -25.22 -35.76 -25.05
CA LYS A 238 -25.64 -36.51 -23.84
C LYS A 238 -24.61 -37.08 -22.83
N LYS A 239 -24.64 -36.43 -21.66
CA LYS A 239 -25.00 -36.91 -20.30
C LYS A 239 -24.01 -37.75 -19.45
N LYS A 240 -23.85 -37.23 -18.22
CA LYS A 240 -23.81 -37.86 -16.89
C LYS A 240 -22.63 -38.78 -16.54
N LYS A 241 -21.82 -38.33 -15.58
CA LYS A 241 -21.94 -38.75 -14.18
C LYS A 241 -21.47 -37.62 -13.27
#